data_AF-A0A6B3GZH3-F1
#
_entry.id   AF-A0A6B3GZH3-F1
#
_cell.length_a   1.000
_cell.length_b   1.000
_cell.length_c   1.000
_cell.angle_alpha   90.00
_cell.angle_beta   90.00
_cell.angle_gamma   90.00
#
_symmetry.space_group_name_H-M   'P 1'
#
loop_
_entity.id
_entity.type
_entity.pdbx_description
1 polymer ?
#
loop_
_entity_poly.entity_id
_entity_poly.type
_entity_poly.pdbx_seq_one_letter_code
_entity_poly.pdbx_strand_id
1 'polypeptide(L)'
;AMLVLGVSQVADTAWDRVWETLIGAVVGLLFNLLLAPPVWVRSAGVSIDSLATRMGTMLRSMGEEVVGNNPVSRAAARLHEARKLDHDIVEVDASLRQAEESLTLNPRVRQGLLHRVVLRTGLDTLEICAVVLRVLSRTLTDLAKARTEETLFPADVAALLQELFGQLAEAVESFAELVTSSLAADGEAAEDRLAEALARSRATRDRVADLLLEDVQEHPRQWQLHGALLAEIDRVLAELDIDERTKRLGEELDRRSAEAHERHP
;
A
#
# COMPACT_ATOMS: atom_id res chain seq x y z
N ALA A 1 9.42 48.77 67.69
CA ALA A 1 8.38 47.85 67.17
C ALA A 1 8.85 47.41 65.78
N MET A 2 9.46 46.22 65.60
CA MET A 2 8.85 44.88 65.62
C MET A 2 7.87 44.74 64.42
N LEU A 3 8.37 44.34 63.25
CA LEU A 3 8.52 42.97 62.69
C LEU A 3 7.30 42.54 61.86
N VAL A 4 7.45 42.73 60.54
CA VAL A 4 7.11 41.82 59.44
C VAL A 4 5.91 40.88 59.66
N LEU A 5 4.76 41.25 59.09
CA LEU A 5 3.73 40.31 58.66
C LEU A 5 3.99 39.99 57.19
N GLY A 6 4.75 38.93 56.95
CA GLY A 6 4.92 38.33 55.65
C GLY A 6 5.00 36.82 55.83
N VAL A 7 4.21 36.09 55.05
CA VAL A 7 4.24 34.63 54.89
C VAL A 7 3.59 33.83 56.02
N SER A 8 2.28 33.65 55.94
CA SER A 8 1.61 32.48 56.53
C SER A 8 0.42 31.96 55.71
N GLN A 9 0.35 32.27 54.41
CA GLN A 9 -0.73 31.81 53.52
C GLN A 9 -0.23 31.17 52.21
N VAL A 10 1.07 30.94 52.04
CA VAL A 10 1.64 30.43 50.76
C VAL A 10 2.12 28.97 50.87
N ALA A 11 1.98 28.31 52.03
CA ALA A 11 2.40 26.92 52.19
C ALA A 11 1.39 25.93 51.58
N ASP A 12 0.08 26.17 51.71
CA ASP A 12 -0.95 25.29 51.14
C ASP A 12 -1.12 25.49 49.61
N THR A 13 -1.00 26.73 49.10
CA THR A 13 -1.19 27.01 47.67
C THR A 13 -0.02 26.53 46.80
N ALA A 14 1.17 26.37 47.38
CA ALA A 14 2.33 25.82 46.68
C ALA A 14 2.22 24.31 46.48
N TRP A 15 1.62 23.60 47.46
CA TRP A 15 1.48 22.14 47.40
C TRP A 15 0.46 21.71 46.35
N ASP A 16 -0.67 22.41 46.23
CA ASP A 16 -1.69 22.12 45.22
C ASP A 16 -1.17 22.24 43.78
N ARG A 17 -0.34 23.23 43.48
CA ARG A 17 0.20 23.41 42.11
C ARG A 17 1.21 22.34 41.70
N VAL A 18 1.97 21.82 42.67
CA VAL A 18 2.89 20.71 42.42
C VAL A 18 2.10 19.43 42.15
N TRP A 19 1.03 19.16 42.89
CA TRP A 19 0.15 18.03 42.63
C TRP A 19 -0.56 18.13 41.29
N GLU A 20 -1.01 19.32 40.90
CA GLU A 20 -1.69 19.57 39.63
C GLU A 20 -0.77 19.35 38.42
N THR A 21 0.49 19.77 38.51
CA THR A 21 1.51 19.50 37.46
C THR A 21 2.01 18.05 37.48
N LEU A 22 2.07 17.40 38.63
CA LEU A 22 2.51 16.01 38.75
C LEU A 22 1.42 15.06 38.25
N ILE A 23 0.15 15.33 38.53
CA ILE A 23 -1.00 14.63 37.92
C ILE A 23 -1.04 14.93 36.42
N GLY A 24 -0.87 16.18 35.99
CA GLY A 24 -0.80 16.52 34.56
C GLY A 24 0.34 15.81 33.82
N ALA A 25 1.53 15.71 34.44
CA ALA A 25 2.67 15.01 33.88
C ALA A 25 2.49 13.49 33.90
N VAL A 26 1.91 12.92 34.98
CA VAL A 26 1.61 11.50 35.07
C VAL A 26 0.51 11.12 34.09
N VAL A 27 -0.57 11.90 33.98
CA VAL A 27 -1.66 11.69 33.02
C VAL A 27 -1.15 11.89 31.59
N GLY A 28 -0.30 12.89 31.34
CA GLY A 28 0.35 13.11 30.04
C GLY A 28 1.30 11.97 29.67
N LEU A 29 2.07 11.46 30.64
CA LEU A 29 2.93 10.29 30.47
C LEU A 29 2.09 9.02 30.28
N LEU A 30 0.98 8.88 31.00
CA LEU A 30 0.03 7.76 30.85
C LEU A 30 -0.60 7.81 29.47
N PHE A 31 -1.05 8.97 28.99
CA PHE A 31 -1.60 9.16 27.66
C PHE A 31 -0.57 8.85 26.58
N ASN A 32 0.66 9.35 26.73
CA ASN A 32 1.75 9.06 25.80
C ASN A 32 2.11 7.56 25.80
N LEU A 33 2.08 6.91 26.96
CA LEU A 33 2.36 5.48 27.08
C LEU A 33 1.20 4.60 26.59
N LEU A 34 -0.05 5.06 26.73
CA LEU A 34 -1.27 4.35 26.34
C LEU A 34 -1.62 4.55 24.85
N LEU A 35 -1.16 5.62 24.21
CA LEU A 35 -1.41 5.93 22.80
C LEU A 35 -0.18 5.72 21.89
N ALA A 36 1.00 5.42 22.43
CA ALA A 36 2.16 5.14 21.59
C ALA A 36 1.99 3.80 20.85
N PRO A 37 1.94 3.79 19.51
CA PRO A 37 1.89 2.54 18.76
C PRO A 37 3.16 1.73 19.04
N PRO A 38 3.06 0.41 19.23
CA PRO A 38 4.21 -0.44 19.54
C PRO A 38 5.25 -0.35 18.42
N VAL A 39 6.52 -0.20 18.80
CA VAL A 39 7.68 0.10 17.94
C VAL A 39 7.84 -0.86 16.73
N TRP A 40 7.28 -2.07 16.83
CA TRP A 40 7.33 -3.13 15.82
C TRP A 40 6.28 -2.99 14.71
N VAL A 41 5.13 -2.36 15.00
CA VAL A 41 4.10 -2.06 14.00
C VAL A 41 4.62 -1.04 12.98
N ARG A 42 5.42 -0.08 13.44
CA ARG A 42 6.11 0.88 12.58
C ARG A 42 7.12 0.20 11.65
N SER A 43 7.71 -0.94 12.06
CA SER A 43 8.60 -1.72 11.19
C SER A 43 7.85 -2.41 10.05
N ALA A 44 6.68 -3.02 10.35
CA ALA A 44 5.88 -3.70 9.32
C ALA A 44 5.29 -2.71 8.31
N GLY A 45 4.81 -1.54 8.76
CA GLY A 45 4.35 -0.48 7.87
C GLY A 45 5.46 0.02 6.94
N VAL A 46 6.67 0.28 7.46
CA VAL A 46 7.83 0.68 6.64
C VAL A 46 8.19 -0.38 5.60
N SER A 47 8.11 -1.66 5.95
CA SER A 47 8.33 -2.77 5.00
C SER A 47 7.28 -2.79 3.88
N ILE A 48 6.00 -2.57 4.20
CA ILE A 48 4.91 -2.45 3.21
C ILE A 48 5.11 -1.24 2.29
N ASP A 49 5.42 -0.06 2.85
CA ASP A 49 5.69 1.15 2.07
C ASP A 49 6.90 0.95 1.14
N SER A 50 7.95 0.26 1.61
CA SER A 50 9.12 -0.06 0.80
C SER A 50 8.80 -1.01 -0.35
N LEU A 51 7.98 -2.04 -0.10
CA LEU A 51 7.49 -2.96 -1.13
C LEU A 51 6.68 -2.20 -2.20
N ALA A 52 5.73 -1.37 -1.77
CA ALA A 52 4.91 -0.58 -2.68
C ALA A 52 5.75 0.41 -3.51
N THR A 53 6.74 1.06 -2.92
CA THR A 53 7.68 1.94 -3.64
C THR A 53 8.46 1.18 -4.73
N ARG A 54 8.87 -0.06 -4.45
CA ARG A 54 9.55 -0.92 -5.43
C ARG A 54 8.61 -1.33 -6.56
N MET A 55 7.37 -1.70 -6.23
CA MET A 55 6.32 -1.98 -7.21
C MET A 55 6.03 -0.76 -8.10
N GLY A 56 5.92 0.43 -7.51
CA GLY A 56 5.74 1.68 -8.23
C GLY A 56 6.92 2.00 -9.16
N THR A 57 8.15 1.79 -8.69
CA THR A 57 9.37 1.92 -9.51
C THR A 57 9.36 0.96 -10.69
N MET A 58 8.91 -0.27 -10.47
CA MET A 58 8.78 -1.28 -11.51
C MET A 58 7.73 -0.90 -12.56
N LEU A 59 6.56 -0.42 -12.13
CA LEU A 59 5.49 0.07 -13.01
C LEU A 59 5.97 1.26 -13.86
N ARG A 60 6.62 2.26 -13.26
CA ARG A 60 7.20 3.39 -14.00
C ARG A 60 8.23 2.92 -15.03
N SER A 61 9.09 1.96 -14.67
CA SER A 61 10.01 1.35 -15.62
C SER A 61 9.23 0.72 -16.78
N MET A 62 8.15 -0.03 -16.53
CA MET A 62 7.29 -0.60 -17.59
C MET A 62 6.79 0.48 -18.54
N GLY A 63 6.35 1.61 -18.00
CA GLY A 63 5.97 2.79 -18.78
C GLY A 63 7.09 3.34 -19.66
N GLU A 64 8.34 3.32 -19.21
CA GLU A 64 9.48 3.72 -20.06
C GLU A 64 9.76 2.71 -21.18
N GLU A 65 9.48 1.42 -20.96
CA GLU A 65 9.76 0.40 -21.98
C GLU A 65 8.71 0.36 -23.10
N VAL A 66 7.47 0.76 -22.84
CA VAL A 66 6.45 0.83 -23.91
C VAL A 66 6.76 1.90 -24.95
N VAL A 67 7.63 2.86 -24.60
CA VAL A 67 8.08 3.93 -25.51
C VAL A 67 9.26 3.44 -26.37
N GLY A 68 9.04 3.39 -27.68
CA GLY A 68 10.06 3.08 -28.68
C GLY A 68 10.27 1.59 -28.94
N ASN A 69 11.45 1.24 -29.47
CA ASN A 69 11.87 -0.14 -29.68
C ASN A 69 12.87 -0.52 -28.59
N ASN A 70 12.40 -1.27 -27.59
CA ASN A 70 13.25 -1.73 -26.50
C ASN A 70 13.86 -3.10 -26.81
N PRO A 71 15.20 -3.25 -26.68
CA PRO A 71 15.84 -4.52 -26.95
C PRO A 71 15.35 -5.61 -25.99
N VAL A 72 15.10 -6.80 -26.53
CA VAL A 72 14.59 -7.97 -25.79
C VAL A 72 15.41 -8.30 -24.53
N SER A 73 16.71 -7.98 -24.53
CA SER A 73 17.58 -8.16 -23.37
C SER A 73 17.20 -7.28 -22.17
N ARG A 74 16.71 -6.05 -22.39
CA ARG A 74 16.21 -5.17 -21.31
C ARG A 74 14.90 -5.70 -20.75
N ALA A 75 13.96 -6.09 -21.61
CA ALA A 75 12.69 -6.69 -21.20
C ALA A 75 12.91 -7.99 -20.38
N ALA A 76 13.86 -8.84 -20.80
CA ALA A 76 14.22 -10.06 -20.08
C ALA A 76 14.86 -9.77 -18.71
N ALA A 77 15.73 -8.74 -18.62
CA ALA A 77 16.31 -8.32 -17.35
C ALA A 77 15.24 -7.82 -16.37
N ARG A 78 14.27 -7.03 -16.84
CA ARG A 78 13.12 -6.63 -16.01
C ARG A 78 12.32 -7.83 -15.53
N LEU A 79 12.02 -8.80 -16.39
CA LEU A 79 11.28 -10.00 -15.95
C LEU A 79 12.03 -10.73 -14.83
N HIS A 80 13.36 -10.62 -14.77
CA HIS A 80 14.12 -11.12 -13.63
C HIS A 80 13.94 -10.27 -12.37
N GLU A 81 13.96 -8.94 -12.49
CA GLU A 81 13.62 -8.04 -11.37
C GLU A 81 12.19 -8.27 -10.85
N ALA A 82 11.22 -8.52 -11.74
CA ALA A 82 9.85 -8.90 -11.39
C ALA A 82 9.78 -10.11 -10.46
N ARG A 83 10.64 -11.11 -10.71
CA ARG A 83 10.71 -12.34 -9.90
C ARG A 83 11.37 -12.12 -8.55
N LYS A 84 12.17 -11.06 -8.39
CA LYS A 84 12.73 -10.70 -7.08
C LYS A 84 11.67 -10.09 -6.16
N LEU A 85 10.60 -9.52 -6.72
CA LEU A 85 9.47 -9.02 -5.94
C LEU A 85 8.83 -10.13 -5.09
N ASP A 86 8.77 -11.36 -5.61
CA ASP A 86 8.31 -12.54 -4.85
C ASP A 86 9.18 -12.77 -3.59
N HIS A 87 10.50 -12.52 -3.67
CA HIS A 87 11.41 -12.63 -2.52
C HIS A 87 11.19 -11.52 -1.50
N ASP A 88 11.01 -10.28 -1.98
CA ASP A 88 10.72 -9.12 -1.13
C ASP A 88 9.42 -9.35 -0.33
N ILE A 89 8.39 -9.95 -0.93
CA ILE A 89 7.14 -10.33 -0.23
C ILE A 89 7.41 -11.31 0.91
N VAL A 90 8.26 -12.33 0.70
CA VAL A 90 8.61 -13.29 1.76
C VAL A 90 9.29 -12.59 2.93
N GLU A 91 10.14 -11.59 2.68
CA GLU A 91 10.80 -10.80 3.73
C GLU A 91 9.81 -9.93 4.51
N VAL A 92 8.84 -9.32 3.81
CA VAL A 92 7.77 -8.51 4.43
C VAL A 92 6.83 -9.40 5.26
N ASP A 93 6.43 -10.57 4.76
CA ASP A 93 5.61 -11.54 5.50
C ASP A 93 6.33 -12.06 6.75
N ALA A 94 7.64 -12.34 6.67
CA ALA A 94 8.43 -12.71 7.84
C ALA A 94 8.47 -11.59 8.89
N SER A 95 8.65 -10.34 8.45
CA SER A 95 8.61 -9.16 9.32
C SER A 95 7.24 -8.97 9.98
N LEU A 96 6.16 -9.20 9.21
CA LEU A 96 4.80 -9.13 9.71
C LEU A 96 4.55 -10.23 10.75
N ARG A 97 4.93 -11.49 10.49
CA ARG A 97 4.81 -12.60 11.46
C ARG A 97 5.58 -12.35 12.74
N GLN A 98 6.79 -11.79 12.64
CA GLN A 98 7.56 -11.42 13.83
C GLN A 98 6.84 -10.33 14.65
N ALA A 99 6.24 -9.35 13.97
CA ALA A 99 5.41 -8.34 14.62
C ALA A 99 4.16 -8.97 15.27
N GLU A 100 3.53 -9.96 14.62
CA GLU A 100 2.40 -10.71 15.16
C GLU A 100 2.78 -11.48 16.44
N GLU A 101 3.87 -12.26 16.42
CA GLU A 101 4.33 -13.07 17.55
C GLU A 101 4.70 -12.21 18.77
N SER A 102 5.41 -11.10 18.55
CA SER A 102 5.82 -10.16 19.60
C SER A 102 4.64 -9.52 20.33
N LEU A 103 3.56 -9.20 19.61
CA LEU A 103 2.34 -8.64 20.19
C LEU A 103 1.49 -9.68 20.93
N THR A 104 1.55 -10.95 20.52
CA THR A 104 0.83 -12.05 21.21
C THR A 104 1.35 -12.26 22.63
N LEU A 105 2.64 -11.98 22.87
CA LEU A 105 3.28 -12.02 24.19
C LEU A 105 2.94 -10.80 25.07
N ASN A 106 2.23 -9.80 24.54
CA ASN A 106 1.89 -8.57 25.27
C ASN A 106 0.36 -8.37 25.34
N PRO A 107 -0.32 -8.85 26.41
CA PRO A 107 -1.79 -8.86 26.52
C PRO A 107 -2.44 -7.47 26.60
N ARG A 108 -1.66 -6.38 26.56
CA ARG A 108 -2.10 -4.98 26.75
C ARG A 108 -2.57 -4.28 25.46
N VAL A 109 -2.48 -4.92 24.29
CA VAL A 109 -2.66 -4.24 22.99
C VAL A 109 -3.85 -4.81 22.19
N ARG A 110 -5.07 -4.68 22.72
CA ARG A 110 -6.29 -5.06 21.96
C ARG A 110 -6.50 -4.20 20.69
N GLN A 111 -6.02 -2.95 20.67
CA GLN A 111 -6.02 -2.10 19.47
C GLN A 111 -5.09 -2.59 18.36
N GLY A 112 -4.10 -3.43 18.67
CA GLY A 112 -3.17 -3.99 17.67
C GLY A 112 -3.80 -5.03 16.76
N LEU A 113 -4.94 -5.62 17.14
CA LEU A 113 -5.62 -6.64 16.34
C LEU A 113 -6.20 -6.07 15.04
N LEU A 114 -6.87 -4.91 15.11
CA LEU A 114 -7.42 -4.26 13.90
C LEU A 114 -6.30 -3.83 12.96
N HIS A 115 -5.25 -3.22 13.50
CA HIS A 115 -4.10 -2.81 12.70
C HIS A 115 -3.36 -4.02 12.07
N ARG A 116 -3.25 -5.15 12.78
CA ARG A 116 -2.73 -6.41 12.22
C ARG A 116 -3.56 -6.91 11.05
N VAL A 117 -4.88 -6.95 11.20
CA VAL A 117 -5.78 -7.42 10.14
C VAL A 117 -5.63 -6.51 8.92
N VAL A 118 -5.60 -5.20 9.12
CA VAL A 118 -5.39 -4.23 8.04
C VAL A 118 -4.04 -4.42 7.33
N LEU A 119 -2.93 -4.50 8.06
CA LEU A 119 -1.60 -4.71 7.47
C LEU A 119 -1.52 -6.05 6.71
N ARG A 120 -2.12 -7.11 7.26
CA ARG A 120 -2.10 -8.44 6.64
C ARG A 120 -2.96 -8.50 5.38
N THR A 121 -4.20 -8.05 5.44
CA THR A 121 -5.06 -7.98 4.25
C THR A 121 -4.46 -7.03 3.21
N GLY A 122 -3.80 -5.94 3.63
CA GLY A 122 -3.07 -5.07 2.71
C GLY A 122 -1.86 -5.74 2.05
N LEU A 123 -1.10 -6.54 2.80
CA LEU A 123 -0.01 -7.33 2.23
C LEU A 123 -0.52 -8.39 1.25
N ASP A 124 -1.62 -9.08 1.55
CA ASP A 124 -2.25 -10.05 0.65
C ASP A 124 -2.62 -9.39 -0.70
N THR A 125 -3.16 -8.17 -0.66
CA THR A 125 -3.45 -7.37 -1.86
C THR A 125 -2.17 -7.04 -2.64
N LEU A 126 -1.10 -6.60 -1.96
CA LEU A 126 0.18 -6.32 -2.63
C LEU A 126 0.84 -7.57 -3.20
N GLU A 127 0.68 -8.73 -2.56
CA GLU A 127 1.14 -10.02 -3.07
C GLU A 127 0.45 -10.37 -4.39
N ILE A 128 -0.88 -10.24 -4.45
CA ILE A 128 -1.63 -10.45 -5.69
C ILE A 128 -1.18 -9.46 -6.77
N CYS A 129 -1.05 -8.17 -6.44
CA CYS A 129 -0.53 -7.17 -7.36
C CYS A 129 0.87 -7.51 -7.89
N ALA A 130 1.78 -8.00 -7.05
CA ALA A 130 3.11 -8.43 -7.47
C ALA A 130 3.07 -9.58 -8.49
N VAL A 131 2.19 -10.57 -8.27
CA VAL A 131 1.94 -11.65 -9.23
C VAL A 131 1.47 -11.08 -10.56
N VAL A 132 0.54 -10.13 -10.56
CA VAL A 132 0.03 -9.47 -11.77
C VAL A 132 1.13 -8.66 -12.47
N LEU A 133 1.97 -7.92 -11.74
CA LEU A 133 3.13 -7.21 -12.29
C LEU A 133 4.13 -8.16 -12.98
N ARG A 134 4.31 -9.37 -12.44
CA ARG A 134 5.14 -10.41 -13.06
C ARG A 134 4.52 -10.90 -14.37
N VAL A 135 3.19 -11.03 -14.44
CA VAL A 135 2.47 -11.39 -15.68
C VAL A 135 2.53 -10.24 -16.69
N LEU A 136 2.32 -8.98 -16.28
CA LEU A 136 2.50 -7.78 -17.12
C LEU A 136 3.89 -7.72 -17.75
N SER A 137 4.94 -7.91 -16.93
CA SER A 137 6.33 -7.95 -17.40
C SER A 137 6.55 -9.03 -18.46
N ARG A 138 5.92 -10.19 -18.25
CA ARG A 138 5.99 -11.31 -19.19
C ARG A 138 5.28 -10.98 -20.50
N THR A 139 4.09 -10.40 -20.45
CA THR A 139 3.34 -9.96 -21.64
C THR A 139 4.13 -8.94 -22.46
N LEU A 140 4.72 -7.92 -21.82
CA LEU A 140 5.58 -6.94 -22.49
C LEU A 140 6.83 -7.59 -23.10
N THR A 141 7.44 -8.56 -22.41
CA THR A 141 8.59 -9.31 -22.93
C THR A 141 8.21 -10.13 -24.16
N ASP A 142 7.05 -10.79 -24.14
CA ASP A 142 6.58 -11.59 -25.26
C ASP A 142 6.19 -10.72 -26.47
N LEU A 143 5.68 -9.51 -26.23
CA LEU A 143 5.47 -8.51 -27.29
C LEU A 143 6.80 -8.03 -27.88
N ALA A 144 7.80 -7.72 -27.05
CA ALA A 144 9.14 -7.31 -27.51
C ALA A 144 9.83 -8.39 -28.36
N LYS A 145 9.64 -9.68 -28.03
CA LYS A 145 10.13 -10.79 -28.85
C LYS A 145 9.42 -10.92 -30.19
N ALA A 146 8.15 -10.55 -30.25
CA ALA A 146 7.37 -10.61 -31.47
C ALA A 146 7.60 -9.40 -32.40
N ARG A 147 8.08 -8.27 -31.83
CA ARG A 147 8.25 -6.96 -32.47
C ARG A 147 9.70 -6.47 -32.38
N THR A 148 10.67 -7.23 -32.89
CA THR A 148 12.11 -6.90 -32.74
C THR A 148 12.58 -5.72 -33.59
N GLU A 149 11.96 -5.48 -34.73
CA GLU A 149 12.36 -4.46 -35.70
C GLU A 149 11.42 -3.25 -35.72
N GLU A 150 10.39 -3.24 -34.87
CA GLU A 150 9.33 -2.23 -34.83
C GLU A 150 9.12 -1.75 -33.39
N THR A 151 8.39 -0.65 -33.20
CA THR A 151 8.03 -0.18 -31.85
C THR A 151 6.99 -1.10 -31.23
N LEU A 152 7.00 -1.21 -29.89
CA LEU A 152 6.02 -2.03 -29.19
C LEU A 152 4.60 -1.56 -29.44
N PHE A 153 4.40 -0.24 -29.39
CA PHE A 153 3.13 0.42 -29.63
C PHE A 153 3.33 1.64 -30.55
N PRO A 154 2.26 2.11 -31.21
CA PRO A 154 2.19 3.45 -31.78
C PRO A 154 2.50 4.53 -30.73
N ALA A 155 3.02 5.69 -31.16
CA ALA A 155 3.57 6.69 -30.24
C ALA A 155 2.54 7.30 -29.28
N ASP A 156 1.31 7.49 -29.76
CA ASP A 156 0.15 7.95 -29.00
C ASP A 156 -0.30 6.91 -27.96
N VAL A 157 -0.39 5.63 -28.35
CA VAL A 157 -0.69 4.52 -27.45
C VAL A 157 0.41 4.35 -26.40
N ALA A 158 1.67 4.42 -26.80
CA ALA A 158 2.83 4.31 -25.91
C ALA A 158 2.84 5.42 -24.85
N ALA A 159 2.52 6.66 -25.23
CA ALA A 159 2.46 7.79 -24.31
C ALA A 159 1.34 7.60 -23.25
N LEU A 160 0.15 7.16 -23.67
CA LEU A 160 -0.95 6.88 -22.74
C LEU A 160 -0.69 5.67 -21.86
N LEU A 161 -0.05 4.62 -22.38
CA LEU A 161 0.39 3.48 -21.56
C LEU A 161 1.44 3.92 -20.53
N GLN A 162 2.40 4.76 -20.90
CA GLN A 162 3.39 5.31 -19.97
C GLN A 162 2.71 6.12 -18.86
N GLU A 163 1.75 6.98 -19.21
CA GLU A 163 0.93 7.72 -18.24
C GLU A 163 0.18 6.76 -17.30
N LEU A 164 -0.48 5.75 -17.85
CA LEU A 164 -1.24 4.75 -17.11
C LEU A 164 -0.35 3.96 -16.13
N PHE A 165 0.83 3.53 -16.56
CA PHE A 165 1.80 2.87 -15.67
C PHE A 165 2.26 3.78 -14.54
N GLY A 166 2.41 5.09 -14.79
CA GLY A 166 2.66 6.08 -13.75
C GLY A 166 1.50 6.19 -12.75
N GLN A 167 0.26 6.23 -13.24
CA GLN A 167 -0.94 6.30 -12.40
C GLN A 167 -1.14 5.03 -11.56
N LEU A 168 -0.85 3.85 -12.11
CA LEU A 168 -0.85 2.59 -11.36
C LEU A 168 0.22 2.58 -10.26
N ALA A 169 1.40 3.16 -10.51
CA ALA A 169 2.43 3.29 -9.49
C ALA A 169 1.95 4.16 -8.33
N GLU A 170 1.35 5.31 -8.63
CA GLU A 170 0.74 6.20 -7.62
C GLU A 170 -0.36 5.49 -6.82
N ALA A 171 -1.21 4.68 -7.49
CA ALA A 171 -2.28 3.95 -6.83
C ALA A 171 -1.75 2.90 -5.85
N VAL A 172 -0.72 2.13 -6.23
CA VAL A 172 -0.08 1.13 -5.34
C VAL A 172 0.56 1.81 -4.12
N GLU A 173 1.23 2.94 -4.32
CA GLU A 173 1.87 3.71 -3.24
C GLU A 173 0.83 4.35 -2.30
N SER A 174 -0.26 4.90 -2.86
CA SER A 174 -1.38 5.46 -2.08
C SER A 174 -2.12 4.36 -1.29
N PHE A 175 -2.24 3.15 -1.86
CA PHE A 175 -2.81 2.01 -1.16
C PHE A 175 -1.97 1.60 0.04
N ALA A 176 -0.64 1.54 -0.11
CA ALA A 176 0.26 1.26 1.00
C ALA A 176 0.13 2.32 2.10
N GLU A 177 0.11 3.60 1.74
CA GLU A 177 -0.10 4.71 2.69
C GLU A 177 -1.43 4.57 3.46
N LEU A 178 -2.51 4.20 2.76
CA LEU A 178 -3.82 3.94 3.38
C LEU A 178 -3.76 2.75 4.37
N VAL A 179 -3.03 1.69 4.03
CA VAL A 179 -2.87 0.49 4.87
C VAL A 179 -1.98 0.75 6.09
N THR A 180 -0.97 1.60 5.96
CA THR A 180 0.01 1.89 7.02
C THR A 180 -0.40 3.08 7.90
N SER A 181 -1.39 3.88 7.47
CA SER A 181 -1.96 4.98 8.24
C SER A 181 -2.50 4.51 9.59
N SER A 182 -2.07 5.19 10.65
CA SER A 182 -2.41 4.85 12.05
C SER A 182 -3.45 5.78 12.68
N LEU A 183 -3.74 6.94 12.07
CA LEU A 183 -4.74 7.90 12.57
C LEU A 183 -5.94 7.97 11.62
N ALA A 184 -7.14 8.06 12.19
CA ALA A 184 -8.39 8.09 11.41
C ALA A 184 -8.45 9.24 10.39
N ALA A 185 -7.96 10.43 10.76
CA ALA A 185 -7.91 11.60 9.86
C ALA A 185 -6.89 11.44 8.72
N ASP A 186 -5.78 10.75 8.98
CA ASP A 186 -4.78 10.44 7.95
C ASP A 186 -5.31 9.35 7.00
N GLY A 187 -6.19 8.47 7.49
CA GLY A 187 -6.86 7.42 6.72
C GLY A 187 -7.84 7.97 5.68
N GLU A 188 -8.71 8.91 6.06
CA GLU A 188 -9.69 9.51 5.14
C GLU A 188 -9.01 10.25 3.98
N ALA A 189 -7.96 11.03 4.29
CA ALA A 189 -7.18 11.71 3.25
C ALA A 189 -6.42 10.73 2.34
N ALA A 190 -5.93 9.60 2.86
CA ALA A 190 -5.27 8.56 2.07
C ALA A 190 -6.27 7.79 1.19
N GLU A 191 -7.49 7.59 1.69
CA GLU A 191 -8.59 6.97 0.95
C GLU A 191 -9.00 7.83 -0.26
N ASP A 192 -9.16 9.15 -0.05
CA ASP A 192 -9.44 10.10 -1.13
C ASP A 192 -8.33 10.09 -2.20
N ARG A 193 -7.06 10.08 -1.78
CA ARG A 193 -5.91 10.01 -2.70
C ARG A 193 -5.95 8.73 -3.54
N LEU A 194 -6.20 7.59 -2.92
CA LEU A 194 -6.31 6.31 -3.62
C LEU A 194 -7.50 6.31 -4.59
N ALA A 195 -8.67 6.78 -4.14
CA ALA A 195 -9.86 6.85 -4.98
C ALA A 195 -9.64 7.72 -6.22
N GLU A 196 -8.99 8.88 -6.06
CA GLU A 196 -8.63 9.75 -7.18
C GLU A 196 -7.63 9.07 -8.13
N ALA A 197 -6.58 8.43 -7.59
CA ALA A 197 -5.59 7.72 -8.40
C ALA A 197 -6.22 6.58 -9.22
N LEU A 198 -7.13 5.80 -8.62
CA LEU A 198 -7.88 4.73 -9.31
C LEU A 198 -8.82 5.29 -10.39
N ALA A 199 -9.53 6.38 -10.10
CA ALA A 199 -10.42 7.02 -11.07
C ALA A 199 -9.64 7.53 -12.30
N ARG A 200 -8.50 8.20 -12.08
CA ARG A 200 -7.61 8.65 -13.17
C ARG A 200 -7.09 7.46 -13.98
N SER A 201 -6.63 6.41 -13.30
CA SER A 201 -6.11 5.20 -13.95
C SER A 201 -7.16 4.52 -14.83
N ARG A 202 -8.41 4.38 -14.36
CA ARG A 202 -9.52 3.81 -15.13
C ARG A 202 -9.82 4.63 -16.37
N ALA A 203 -9.90 5.95 -16.25
CA ALA A 203 -10.14 6.84 -17.37
C ALA A 203 -9.02 6.79 -18.43
N THR A 204 -7.76 6.64 -18.02
CA THR A 204 -6.64 6.47 -18.96
C THR A 204 -6.64 5.08 -19.59
N ARG A 205 -6.92 4.03 -18.81
CA ARG A 205 -7.07 2.65 -19.29
C ARG A 205 -8.13 2.55 -20.38
N ASP A 206 -9.29 3.21 -20.21
CA ASP A 206 -10.36 3.16 -21.21
C ASP A 206 -9.94 3.83 -22.52
N ARG A 207 -9.25 4.97 -22.45
CA ARG A 207 -8.65 5.63 -23.63
C ARG A 207 -7.62 4.73 -24.33
N VAL A 208 -6.78 4.03 -23.56
CA VAL A 208 -5.82 3.05 -24.11
C VAL A 208 -6.55 1.89 -24.79
N ALA A 209 -7.62 1.39 -24.20
CA ALA A 209 -8.41 0.30 -24.76
C ALA A 209 -9.04 0.67 -26.10
N ASP A 210 -9.58 1.89 -26.22
CA ASP A 210 -10.16 2.40 -27.47
C ASP A 210 -9.11 2.48 -28.59
N LEU A 211 -7.92 3.03 -28.31
CA LEU A 211 -6.86 3.13 -29.31
C LEU A 211 -6.28 1.75 -29.69
N LEU A 212 -6.11 0.85 -28.72
CA LEU A 212 -5.67 -0.52 -29.01
C LEU A 212 -6.69 -1.28 -29.85
N LEU A 213 -7.98 -1.03 -29.66
CA LEU A 213 -9.04 -1.64 -30.47
C LEU A 213 -9.00 -1.13 -31.91
N GLU A 214 -8.77 0.17 -32.11
CA GLU A 214 -8.59 0.77 -33.44
C GLU A 214 -7.34 0.19 -34.14
N ASP A 215 -6.19 0.15 -33.45
CA ASP A 215 -4.94 -0.43 -33.99
C ASP A 215 -5.10 -1.91 -34.38
N VAL A 216 -5.82 -2.71 -33.58
CA VAL A 216 -6.05 -4.14 -33.86
C VAL A 216 -6.95 -4.35 -35.08
N GLN A 217 -7.87 -3.43 -35.37
CA GLN A 217 -8.71 -3.51 -36.58
C GLN A 217 -7.90 -3.32 -37.86
N GLU A 218 -6.85 -2.50 -37.81
CA GLU A 218 -5.94 -2.27 -38.93
C GLU A 218 -4.82 -3.33 -39.00
N HIS A 219 -4.24 -3.68 -37.85
CA HIS A 219 -3.09 -4.56 -37.70
C HIS A 219 -3.34 -5.64 -36.65
N PRO A 220 -4.03 -6.75 -36.99
CA PRO A 220 -4.47 -7.75 -36.02
C PRO A 220 -3.34 -8.62 -35.44
N ARG A 221 -2.08 -8.27 -35.68
CA ARG A 221 -0.93 -9.04 -35.19
C ARG A 221 -0.80 -8.88 -33.67
N GLN A 222 -0.65 -10.00 -32.98
CA GLN A 222 -0.48 -10.05 -31.52
C GLN A 222 -1.62 -9.41 -30.69
N TRP A 223 -2.83 -9.29 -31.25
CA TRP A 223 -3.99 -8.71 -30.54
C TRP A 223 -4.28 -9.37 -29.18
N GLN A 224 -3.98 -10.67 -29.04
CA GLN A 224 -4.12 -11.39 -27.78
C GLN A 224 -3.21 -10.86 -26.66
N LEU A 225 -2.05 -10.28 -27.01
CA LEU A 225 -1.14 -9.67 -26.03
C LEU A 225 -1.64 -8.28 -25.60
N HIS A 226 -2.31 -7.54 -26.49
CA HIS A 226 -2.97 -6.27 -26.15
C HIS A 226 -4.14 -6.52 -25.19
N GLY A 227 -4.97 -7.52 -25.49
CA GLY A 227 -6.06 -7.93 -24.59
C GLY A 227 -5.55 -8.43 -23.23
N ALA A 228 -4.47 -9.23 -23.22
CA ALA A 228 -3.84 -9.66 -21.98
C ALA A 228 -3.32 -8.46 -21.16
N LEU A 229 -2.63 -7.50 -21.80
CA LEU A 229 -2.15 -6.29 -21.13
C LEU A 229 -3.28 -5.53 -20.42
N LEU A 230 -4.40 -5.28 -21.11
CA LEU A 230 -5.55 -4.60 -20.54
C LEU A 230 -6.18 -5.40 -19.38
N ALA A 231 -6.32 -6.71 -19.54
CA ALA A 231 -6.89 -7.57 -18.50
C ALA A 231 -6.04 -7.60 -17.23
N GLU A 232 -4.71 -7.62 -17.37
CA GLU A 232 -3.81 -7.55 -16.20
C GLU A 232 -3.86 -6.16 -15.54
N ILE A 233 -3.99 -5.07 -16.30
CA ILE A 233 -4.18 -3.73 -15.72
C ILE A 233 -5.49 -3.65 -14.94
N ASP A 234 -6.59 -4.17 -15.50
CA ASP A 234 -7.88 -4.24 -14.81
C ASP A 234 -7.80 -5.06 -13.52
N ARG A 235 -6.99 -6.12 -13.54
CA ARG A 235 -6.76 -6.94 -12.35
C ARG A 235 -6.08 -6.14 -11.24
N VAL A 236 -5.06 -5.33 -11.56
CA VAL A 236 -4.44 -4.43 -10.56
C VAL A 236 -5.45 -3.43 -10.03
N LEU A 237 -6.24 -2.81 -10.91
CA LEU A 237 -7.24 -1.79 -10.52
C LEU A 237 -8.36 -2.36 -9.65
N ALA A 238 -8.78 -3.61 -9.90
CA ALA A 238 -9.75 -4.31 -9.07
C ALA A 238 -9.16 -4.69 -7.71
N GLU A 239 -7.93 -5.17 -7.69
CA GLU A 239 -7.26 -5.62 -6.48
C GLU A 239 -7.05 -4.46 -5.47
N LEU A 240 -6.79 -3.25 -5.98
CA LEU A 240 -6.63 -2.02 -5.19
C LEU A 240 -7.97 -1.33 -4.82
N ASP A 241 -9.11 -1.85 -5.30
CA ASP A 241 -10.41 -1.20 -5.07
C ASP A 241 -10.79 -1.19 -3.57
N ILE A 242 -11.21 -0.02 -3.10
CA ILE A 242 -11.56 0.26 -1.70
C ILE A 242 -12.81 -0.52 -1.28
N ASP A 243 -13.78 -0.70 -2.16
CA ASP A 243 -15.03 -1.42 -1.86
C ASP A 243 -14.74 -2.91 -1.66
N GLU A 244 -13.90 -3.47 -2.53
CA GLU A 244 -13.46 -4.88 -2.44
C GLU A 244 -12.58 -5.11 -1.21
N ARG A 245 -11.75 -4.14 -0.82
CA ARG A 245 -11.02 -4.15 0.45
C ARG A 245 -11.96 -4.12 1.66
N THR A 246 -12.93 -3.21 1.68
CA THR A 246 -13.88 -3.06 2.81
C THR A 246 -14.65 -4.35 3.05
N LYS A 247 -15.07 -5.00 1.96
CA LYS A 247 -15.68 -6.33 2.01
C LYS A 247 -14.75 -7.39 2.61
N ARG A 248 -13.50 -7.49 2.13
CA ARG A 248 -12.51 -8.46 2.62
C ARG A 248 -12.16 -8.27 4.10
N LEU A 249 -12.04 -7.01 4.53
CA LEU A 249 -11.81 -6.69 5.95
C LEU A 249 -12.99 -7.12 6.82
N GLY A 250 -14.22 -6.89 6.38
CA GLY A 250 -15.42 -7.37 7.08
C GLY A 250 -15.42 -8.90 7.25
N GLU A 251 -15.18 -9.63 6.16
CA GLU A 251 -15.16 -11.10 6.15
C GLU A 251 -14.08 -11.69 7.10
N GLU A 252 -12.89 -11.09 7.15
CA GLU A 252 -11.81 -11.54 8.05
C GLU A 252 -12.10 -11.21 9.53
N LEU A 253 -12.71 -10.06 9.81
CA LEU A 253 -13.12 -9.69 11.17
C LEU A 253 -14.23 -10.61 11.70
N ASP A 254 -15.21 -10.96 10.86
CA ASP A 254 -16.28 -11.88 11.20
C ASP A 254 -15.73 -13.28 11.49
N ARG A 255 -14.79 -13.77 10.65
CA ARG A 255 -14.12 -15.06 10.84
C ARG A 255 -13.38 -15.13 12.17
N ARG A 256 -12.56 -14.13 12.50
CA ARG A 256 -11.82 -14.11 13.77
C ARG A 256 -12.72 -13.94 14.99
N SER A 257 -13.83 -13.22 14.85
CA SER A 257 -14.82 -13.09 15.92
C SER A 257 -15.50 -14.44 16.21
N ALA A 258 -15.81 -15.22 15.17
CA ALA A 258 -16.36 -16.57 15.30
C ALA A 258 -15.38 -17.54 15.98
N GLU A 259 -14.10 -17.54 15.56
CA GLU A 259 -13.06 -18.38 16.19
C GLU A 259 -12.80 -18.03 17.66
N ALA A 260 -12.92 -16.74 18.03
CA ALA A 260 -12.78 -16.31 19.41
C ALA A 260 -13.95 -16.77 20.30
N HIS A 261 -15.17 -16.79 19.75
CA HIS A 261 -16.37 -17.29 20.44
C HIS A 261 -16.30 -18.81 20.65
N GLU A 262 -15.74 -19.54 19.69
CA GLU A 262 -15.60 -21.01 19.77
C GLU A 262 -14.52 -21.46 20.78
N ARG A 263 -13.48 -20.64 21.00
CA ARG A 263 -12.43 -20.89 22.01
C ARG A 263 -12.82 -20.48 23.43
N HIS A 264 -13.83 -19.63 23.59
CA HIS A 264 -14.33 -19.16 24.89
C HIS A 264 -15.87 -19.17 24.90
N PRO A 265 -16.51 -20.36 25.02
CA PRO A 265 -17.96 -20.51 25.06
C PRO A 265 -18.60 -20.00 26.37
#